data_AF-A0A971XLB4-F1
#
_entry.id   AF-A0A971XLB4-F1
#
_cell.length_a   1.000
_cell.length_b   1.000
_cell.length_c   1.000
_cell.angle_alpha   90.00
_cell.angle_beta   90.00
_cell.angle_gamma   90.00
#
_symmetry.space_group_name_H-M   'P 1'
#
loop_
_entity.id
_entity.type
_entity.pdbx_description
1 polymer ?
#
loop_
_entity_poly.entity_id
_entity_poly.type
_entity_poly.pdbx_seq_one_letter_code
_entity_poly.pdbx_strand_id
1 'polypeptide(L)'
;MSLFQQTIIEKYFQSVNHDKIHSAFQLFSSTFLNPAIQENIRNSKEEQYQEGFLRDLFVNILGYTLNPAEDYNLTTEYKNVKDSKKTD
;
A
#
# COMPACT_ATOMS: atom_id res chain seq x y z
N MET A 1 27.40 -13.82 4.62
CA MET A 1 26.61 -14.59 3.62
C MET A 1 25.40 -13.75 3.24
N SER A 2 25.23 -13.35 1.98
CA SER A 2 24.00 -12.68 1.56
C SER A 2 22.86 -13.69 1.51
N LEU A 3 21.66 -13.28 1.93
CA LEU A 3 20.43 -14.11 1.89
C LEU A 3 20.03 -14.50 0.46
N PHE A 4 20.46 -13.73 -0.54
CA PHE A 4 20.10 -13.92 -1.94
C PHE A 4 21.36 -13.93 -2.81
N GLN A 5 21.32 -14.76 -3.86
CA GLN A 5 22.35 -14.77 -4.90
C GLN A 5 22.12 -13.60 -5.86
N GLN A 6 23.20 -12.90 -6.22
CA GLN A 6 23.12 -11.71 -7.06
C GLN A 6 22.52 -11.99 -8.45
N THR A 7 22.89 -13.11 -9.06
CA THR A 7 22.34 -13.56 -10.36
C THR A 7 20.82 -13.78 -10.31
N ILE A 8 20.29 -14.23 -9.16
CA ILE A 8 18.85 -14.40 -8.97
C ILE A 8 18.18 -13.03 -8.90
N ILE A 9 18.74 -12.07 -8.16
CA ILE A 9 18.22 -10.71 -8.05
C ILE A 9 18.16 -10.05 -9.44
N GLU A 10 19.24 -10.12 -10.21
CA GLU A 10 19.32 -9.51 -11.54
C GLU A 10 18.30 -10.12 -12.51
N LYS A 11 18.13 -11.45 -12.48
CA LYS A 11 17.11 -12.14 -13.28
C LYS A 11 15.71 -11.62 -12.97
N TYR A 12 15.36 -11.51 -11.69
CA TYR A 12 14.04 -11.01 -11.31
C TYR A 12 13.88 -9.54 -11.67
N PHE A 13 14.90 -8.70 -11.44
CA PHE A 13 14.90 -7.28 -11.79
C PHE A 13 14.63 -7.04 -13.28
N GLN A 14 15.27 -7.81 -14.15
CA GLN A 14 15.05 -7.72 -15.60
C GLN A 14 13.67 -8.26 -16.04
N SER A 15 13.09 -9.19 -15.28
CA SER A 15 11.77 -9.75 -15.58
C SER A 15 10.61 -8.87 -15.15
N VAL A 16 10.87 -7.79 -14.40
CA VAL A 16 9.79 -6.93 -13.91
C VAL A 16 9.25 -6.06 -15.04
N ASN A 17 7.92 -5.91 -15.08
CA ASN A 17 7.26 -5.00 -15.99
C ASN A 17 7.52 -3.55 -15.59
N HIS A 18 8.47 -2.91 -16.27
CA HIS A 18 8.88 -1.53 -16.01
C HIS A 18 7.76 -0.51 -16.27
N ASP A 19 6.88 -0.74 -17.24
CA ASP A 19 5.76 0.16 -17.54
C ASP A 19 4.74 0.16 -16.39
N LYS A 20 4.46 -1.01 -15.83
CA LYS A 20 3.58 -1.16 -14.66
C LYS A 20 4.16 -0.44 -13.45
N ILE A 21 5.46 -0.60 -13.20
CA ILE A 21 6.15 0.13 -12.12
C ILE A 21 6.10 1.63 -12.36
N HIS A 22 6.40 2.10 -13.57
CA HIS A 22 6.41 3.52 -13.88
C HIS A 22 5.02 4.14 -13.66
N SER A 23 3.97 3.48 -14.15
CA SER A 23 2.59 3.92 -13.97
C SER A 23 2.19 3.96 -12.48
N ALA A 24 2.52 2.91 -11.71
CA ALA A 24 2.28 2.89 -10.27
C ALA A 24 3.06 4.00 -9.54
N PHE A 25 4.30 4.27 -9.94
CA PHE A 25 5.12 5.32 -9.37
C PHE A 25 4.61 6.73 -9.70
N GLN A 26 4.04 6.93 -10.90
CA GLN A 26 3.38 8.19 -11.25
C GLN A 26 2.15 8.44 -10.39
N LEU A 27 1.30 7.43 -10.19
CA LEU A 27 0.15 7.51 -9.29
C LEU A 27 0.59 7.79 -7.84
N PHE A 28 1.62 7.09 -7.38
CA PHE A 28 2.24 7.36 -6.08
C PHE A 28 2.72 8.80 -5.96
N SER A 29 3.41 9.30 -6.98
CA SER A 29 3.94 10.66 -7.00
C SER A 29 2.82 11.70 -6.96
N SER A 30 1.76 11.50 -7.74
CA SER A 30 0.62 12.43 -7.75
C SER A 30 -0.11 12.49 -6.41
N THR A 31 -0.15 11.39 -5.66
CA THR A 31 -0.88 11.30 -4.39
C THR A 31 0.01 11.67 -3.21
N PHE A 32 1.17 11.02 -3.07
CA PHE A 32 2.01 11.12 -1.86
C PHE A 32 3.15 12.13 -1.97
N LEU A 33 3.52 12.61 -3.17
CA LEU A 33 4.51 13.68 -3.33
C LEU A 33 3.86 15.06 -3.54
N ASN A 34 2.53 15.14 -3.53
CA ASN A 34 1.81 16.40 -3.59
C ASN A 34 1.80 17.06 -2.19
N PRO A 35 2.39 18.27 -2.03
CA PRO A 35 2.51 18.93 -0.73
C PRO A 35 1.15 19.24 -0.07
N ALA A 36 0.11 19.54 -0.86
CA ALA A 36 -1.23 19.80 -0.33
C ALA A 36 -1.85 18.53 0.26
N ILE A 37 -1.67 17.38 -0.39
CA ILE A 37 -2.15 16.09 0.11
C ILE A 37 -1.37 15.71 1.37
N GLN A 38 -0.04 15.90 1.38
CA GLN A 38 0.79 15.65 2.57
C GLN A 38 0.35 16.48 3.77
N GLU A 39 0.04 17.76 3.58
CA GLU A 39 -0.43 18.63 4.66
C GLU A 39 -1.80 18.16 5.18
N ASN A 40 -2.73 17.80 4.29
CA ASN A 40 -4.04 17.25 4.67
C ASN A 40 -3.90 15.96 5.47
N ILE A 41 -3.03 15.04 5.05
CA ILE A 41 -2.76 13.79 5.77
C ILE A 41 -2.17 14.09 7.16
N ARG A 42 -1.19 15.00 7.25
CA ARG A 42 -0.56 15.39 8.53
C ARG A 42 -1.53 16.02 9.51
N ASN A 43 -2.53 16.74 9.01
CA ASN A 43 -3.58 17.37 9.82
C ASN A 43 -4.72 16.41 10.17
N SER A 44 -4.77 15.23 9.56
CA SER A 44 -5.80 14.22 9.80
C SER A 44 -5.41 13.29 10.95
N LYS A 45 -6.39 12.85 11.74
CA LYS A 45 -6.17 11.74 12.69
C LYS A 45 -6.01 10.43 11.92
N GLU A 46 -5.29 9.47 12.51
CA GLU A 46 -5.13 8.12 11.97
C GLU A 46 -6.49 7.51 11.60
N GLU A 47 -7.47 7.55 12.51
CA GLU A 47 -8.82 7.00 12.32
C GLU A 47 -9.55 7.59 11.11
N GLN A 48 -9.21 8.82 10.69
CA GLN A 48 -9.85 9.51 9.57
C GLN A 48 -9.20 9.14 8.23
N TYR A 49 -7.88 8.89 8.23
CA TYR A 49 -7.14 8.67 7.00
C TYR A 49 -6.69 7.22 6.79
N GLN A 50 -6.77 6.35 7.80
CA GLN A 50 -6.27 4.97 7.70
C GLN A 50 -6.94 4.17 6.59
N GLU A 51 -8.27 4.24 6.42
CA GLU A 51 -8.92 3.58 5.28
C GLU A 51 -8.53 4.24 3.95
N GLY A 52 -8.45 5.58 3.93
CA GLY A 52 -8.00 6.34 2.75
C GLY A 52 -6.61 5.91 2.30
N PHE A 53 -5.67 5.76 3.22
CA PHE A 53 -4.33 5.24 2.97
C PHE A 53 -4.34 3.84 2.35
N LEU A 54 -5.18 2.92 2.87
CA LEU A 54 -5.31 1.58 2.31
C LEU A 54 -5.84 1.63 0.87
N ARG A 55 -6.81 2.50 0.58
CA ARG A 55 -7.32 2.69 -0.78
C ARG A 55 -6.27 3.32 -1.69
N ASP A 56 -5.62 4.38 -1.26
CA ASP A 56 -4.69 5.15 -2.09
C ASP A 56 -3.42 4.36 -2.40
N LEU A 57 -2.84 3.68 -1.41
CA LEU A 57 -1.62 2.92 -1.62
C LEU A 57 -1.91 1.49 -2.10
N PHE A 58 -2.66 0.73 -1.33
CA PHE A 58 -2.77 -0.70 -1.61
C PHE A 58 -3.73 -0.98 -2.76
N VAL A 59 -4.88 -0.32 -2.81
CA VAL A 59 -5.83 -0.54 -3.91
C VAL A 59 -5.38 0.15 -5.19
N ASN A 60 -5.23 1.48 -5.16
CA ASN A 60 -5.03 2.28 -6.36
C ASN A 60 -3.63 2.13 -6.97
N ILE A 61 -2.58 1.99 -6.15
CA ILE A 61 -1.19 1.92 -6.64
C ILE A 61 -0.71 0.47 -6.76
N LEU A 62 -0.97 -0.36 -5.74
CA LEU A 62 -0.45 -1.72 -5.69
C LEU A 62 -1.42 -2.79 -6.25
N GLY A 63 -2.69 -2.44 -6.48
CA GLY A 63 -3.69 -3.32 -7.10
C GLY A 63 -4.28 -4.37 -6.17
N TYR A 64 -4.35 -4.10 -4.87
CA TYR A 64 -5.06 -4.93 -3.91
C TYR A 64 -6.58 -4.70 -3.98
N THR A 65 -7.34 -5.66 -3.49
CA THR A 65 -8.80 -5.58 -3.40
C THR A 65 -9.20 -5.49 -1.94
N LEU A 66 -9.77 -4.36 -1.54
CA LEU A 66 -10.19 -4.09 -0.17
C LEU A 66 -11.59 -4.66 0.10
N ASN A 67 -11.76 -5.33 1.25
CA ASN A 67 -13.06 -5.75 1.78
C ASN A 67 -14.03 -4.54 1.86
N PRO A 68 -15.30 -4.65 1.42
CA PRO A 68 -16.08 -5.85 1.12
C PRO A 68 -16.22 -6.20 -0.37
N ALA A 69 -15.29 -5.77 -1.22
CA ALA A 69 -15.32 -6.18 -2.62
C ALA A 69 -15.15 -7.71 -2.77
N GLU A 70 -15.69 -8.28 -3.84
CA GLU A 70 -15.53 -9.71 -4.15
C GLU A 70 -14.04 -10.05 -4.34
N ASP A 71 -13.64 -11.25 -3.92
CA ASP A 71 -12.24 -11.72 -3.94
C ASP A 71 -11.23 -10.76 -3.26
N TYR A 72 -11.65 -10.09 -2.18
CA TYR A 72 -10.76 -9.22 -1.43
C TYR A 72 -9.53 -9.97 -0.88
N ASN A 73 -8.38 -9.31 -0.96
CA ASN A 73 -7.11 -9.78 -0.40
C ASN A 73 -6.49 -8.77 0.59
N LEU A 74 -7.24 -7.72 0.93
CA LEU A 74 -6.90 -6.71 1.91
C LEU A 74 -8.11 -6.45 2.81
N THR A 75 -7.88 -6.42 4.11
CA THR A 75 -8.88 -6.03 5.12
C THR A 75 -8.39 -4.83 5.91
N THR A 76 -9.32 -4.02 6.42
CA THR A 76 -9.02 -3.06 7.48
C THR A 76 -8.68 -3.80 8.78
N GLU A 77 -8.25 -3.06 9.81
CA GLU A 77 -7.83 -3.62 11.09
C GLU A 77 -8.88 -4.58 11.69
N TYR A 78 -8.43 -5.76 12.10
CA TYR A 78 -9.25 -6.69 12.87
C TYR A 78 -9.27 -6.24 14.34
N LYS A 79 -10.45 -5.88 14.85
CA LYS A 79 -10.68 -5.76 16.30
C LYS A 79 -10.66 -7.17 16.91
N ASN A 80 -9.86 -7.37 17.95
CA ASN A 80 -9.78 -8.66 18.62
C ASN A 80 -11.13 -8.99 19.29
N VAL A 81 -11.70 -10.16 19.02
CA VAL A 81 -13.08 -10.51 19.42
C VAL A 81 -13.22 -10.75 20.94
N LYS A 82 -12.09 -10.93 21.66
CA LYS A 82 -12.09 -11.23 23.10
C LYS A 82 -11.77 -10.05 24.03
N ASP A 83 -11.12 -9.01 23.52
CA ASP A 83 -10.81 -7.79 24.26
C ASP A 83 -10.79 -6.69 23.20
N SER A 84 -11.68 -5.70 23.27
CA SER A 84 -11.86 -4.65 22.24
C SER A 84 -10.65 -3.71 22.05
N LYS A 85 -9.45 -4.19 22.36
CA LYS A 85 -8.18 -3.56 22.03
C LYS A 85 -7.81 -3.80 20.57
N LYS A 86 -7.11 -2.81 20.02
CA LYS A 86 -6.39 -2.95 18.75
C LYS A 86 -5.41 -4.11 18.89
N THR A 87 -5.36 -4.94 17.87
CA THR A 87 -4.34 -5.99 17.75
C THR A 87 -3.05 -5.27 17.36
N ASP A 88 -2.21 -4.96 18.34
CA ASP A 88 -0.79 -4.61 18.11
C ASP A 88 -0.03 -5.86 17.64
#